data_AF-A0A9P0LZ55-F1
#
_entry.id   AF-A0A9P0LZ55-F1
#
_cell.length_a   1.000
_cell.length_b   1.000
_cell.length_c   1.000
_cell.angle_alpha   90.00
_cell.angle_beta   90.00
_cell.angle_gamma   90.00
#
_symmetry.space_group_name_H-M   'P 1'
#
loop_
_entity.id
_entity.type
_entity.pdbx_description
1 polymer ?
#
loop_
_entity_poly.entity_id
_entity_poly.type
_entity_poly.pdbx_seq_one_letter_code
_entity_poly.pdbx_strand_id
1 'polypeptide(L)' 'MKICLRYLGAPGYQQGIGQELDVSQATVSRTVDIVVNSIVAQSNEWIKFPTTNHELMEAKWIW' A
#
# COMPACT_ATOMS: atom_id res chain seq x y z
N MET A 1 -6.24 -0.95 -10.28
CA MET A 1 -6.12 0.02 -9.17
C MET A 1 -7.43 0.40 -8.50
N LYS A 2 -8.52 0.71 -9.23
CA LYS A 2 -9.82 1.17 -8.65
C LYS A 2 -10.34 0.29 -7.50
N ILE A 3 -10.27 -1.03 -7.64
CA ILE A 3 -10.65 -2.00 -6.60
C ILE A 3 -9.86 -1.78 -5.29
N CYS A 4 -8.53 -1.74 -5.35
CA CYS A 4 -7.67 -1.56 -4.17
C CYS A 4 -7.89 -0.19 -3.50
N LEU A 5 -8.01 0.88 -4.29
CA LEU A 5 -8.30 2.21 -3.77
C LEU A 5 -9.66 2.27 -3.07
N ARG A 6 -10.68 1.64 -3.66
CA ARG A 6 -12.02 1.57 -3.05
C ARG A 6 -12.01 0.74 -1.77
N TYR A 7 -11.24 -0.35 -1.76
CA TYR A 7 -11.07 -1.24 -0.61
C TYR A 7 -10.40 -0.55 0.59
N LEU A 8 -9.42 0.31 0.34
CA LEU A 8 -8.72 1.05 1.38
C LEU A 8 -9.46 2.32 1.81
N GLY A 9 -10.26 2.93 0.92
CA GLY A 9 -10.95 4.19 1.18
C GLY A 9 -12.14 4.12 2.14
N ALA A 10 -12.63 2.93 2.48
CA ALA A 10 -13.76 2.74 3.41
C ALA A 10 -13.60 1.46 4.25
N PRO A 11 -12.77 1.49 5.32
CA PRO A 11 -12.64 0.37 6.25
C PRO A 11 -13.99 -0.03 6.84
N GLY A 12 -14.34 -1.32 6.80
CA GLY A 12 -15.64 -1.84 7.25
C GLY A 12 -16.68 -2.06 6.15
N TYR A 13 -16.49 -1.52 4.94
CA TYR A 13 -17.40 -1.72 3.79
C TYR A 13 -16.81 -2.63 2.69
N GLN A 14 -15.77 -3.38 3.02
CA GLN A 14 -14.99 -4.18 2.08
C GLN A 14 -15.81 -5.28 1.38
N GLN A 15 -16.84 -5.82 2.05
CA GLN A 15 -17.70 -6.88 1.53
C GLN A 15 -18.64 -6.43 0.39
N GLY A 16 -18.98 -5.13 0.32
CA GLY A 16 -19.88 -4.59 -0.70
C GLY A 16 -19.20 -4.22 -2.02
N ILE A 17 -17.87 -4.16 -2.04
CA ILE A 17 -17.11 -3.63 -3.19
C ILE A 17 -17.23 -4.51 -4.42
N GLY A 18 -17.28 -5.83 -4.24
CA GLY A 18 -17.51 -6.75 -5.36
C GLY A 18 -18.84 -6.46 -6.05
N GLN A 19 -19.90 -6.22 -5.28
CA GLN A 19 -21.22 -5.86 -5.81
C GLN A 19 -21.22 -4.46 -6.46
N GLU A 20 -20.58 -3.47 -5.82
CA GLU A 20 -20.47 -2.09 -6.35
C GLU A 20 -19.75 -2.04 -7.70
N LEU A 21 -18.77 -2.93 -7.91
CA LEU A 21 -17.91 -2.93 -9.09
C LEU A 21 -18.22 -4.07 -10.07
N ASP A 22 -19.30 -4.82 -9.85
CA ASP A 22 -19.73 -5.97 -10.67
C ASP A 22 -18.63 -7.03 -10.85
N VAL A 23 -17.95 -7.39 -9.75
CA VAL A 23 -16.90 -8.41 -9.71
C VAL A 23 -17.06 -9.33 -8.52
N SER A 24 -16.54 -10.56 -8.62
CA SER A 24 -16.53 -11.47 -7.49
C SER A 24 -15.70 -10.92 -6.33
N GLN A 25 -16.09 -11.22 -5.08
CA GLN A 25 -15.26 -10.88 -3.92
C GLN A 25 -13.87 -11.52 -3.98
N ALA A 26 -13.76 -12.72 -4.55
CA ALA A 26 -12.46 -13.35 -4.76
C ALA A 26 -11.55 -12.53 -5.70
N THR A 27 -12.12 -11.81 -6.67
CA THR A 27 -11.37 -10.89 -7.54
C THR A 27 -10.92 -9.65 -6.77
N VAL A 28 -11.77 -9.12 -5.88
CA VAL A 28 -11.42 -8.01 -5.00
C VAL A 28 -10.23 -8.38 -4.12
N SER A 29 -10.33 -9.48 -3.37
CA SER A 29 -9.26 -9.95 -2.46
C SER A 29 -7.95 -10.18 -3.21
N ARG A 30 -7.98 -10.86 -4.36
CA ARG A 30 -6.77 -11.09 -5.17
C ARG A 30 -6.15 -9.79 -5.67
N THR A 31 -6.97 -8.84 -6.12
CA THR A 31 -6.47 -7.56 -6.62
C THR A 31 -5.82 -6.74 -5.50
N VAL A 32 -6.41 -6.74 -4.30
CA VAL A 32 -5.85 -6.05 -3.14
C VAL A 32 -4.52 -6.67 -2.74
N ASP A 33 -4.48 -8.00 -2.63
CA ASP A 33 -3.26 -8.75 -2.27
C ASP A 33 -2.10 -8.45 -3.24
N ILE A 34 -2.35 -8.52 -4.55
CA ILE A 34 -1.35 -8.20 -5.58
C ILE A 34 -0.80 -6.78 -5.42
N VAL A 35 -1.67 -5.79 -5.22
CA VAL A 35 -1.25 -4.39 -5.09
C VAL A 35 -0.46 -4.18 -3.80
N VAL A 36 -0.93 -4.71 -2.67
CA VAL A 36 -0.23 -4.58 -1.37
C VAL A 36 1.14 -5.24 -1.44
N ASN A 37 1.25 -6.44 -1.99
CA ASN A 37 2.52 -7.14 -2.13
C ASN A 37 3.50 -6.41 -3.06
N SER A 38 2.99 -5.78 -4.12
CA SER A 38 3.82 -4.95 -5.01
C SER A 38 4.35 -3.69 -4.31
N ILE A 39 3.53 -3.06 -3.45
CA ILE A 39 3.95 -1.90 -2.65
C ILE A 39 5.02 -2.31 -1.64
N VAL A 40 4.82 -3.41 -0.91
CA VAL A 40 5.79 -3.93 0.06
C VAL A 40 7.08 -4.34 -0.61
N ALA A 41 7.03 -4.94 -1.81
CA ALA A 41 8.24 -5.28 -2.55
C ALA A 41 9.09 -4.05 -2.89
N GLN A 42 8.46 -2.90 -3.16
CA GLN A 42 9.15 -1.65 -3.46
C GLN A 42 9.58 -0.86 -2.22
N SER A 43 9.01 -1.14 -1.03
CA SER A 43 9.19 -0.28 0.14
C SER A 43 10.64 -0.19 0.64
N ASN A 44 11.49 -1.16 0.31
CA ASN A 44 12.91 -1.14 0.66
C ASN A 44 13.69 -0.04 -0.07
N GLU A 45 13.23 0.35 -1.26
CA GLU A 45 13.85 1.37 -2.12
C GLU A 45 13.30 2.78 -1.85
N TRP A 46 12.35 2.92 -0.92
CA TRP A 46 11.77 4.23 -0.61
C TRP A 46 12.74 5.11 0.16
N ILE A 47 12.57 6.43 0.01
CA ILE A 47 13.30 7.41 0.81
C ILE A 47 12.98 7.15 2.28
N LYS A 48 13.99 6.80 3.05
CA LYS A 48 13.91 6.64 4.50
C LYS A 48 14.32 7.96 5.13
N PHE A 49 13.36 8.63 5.75
CA PHE A 49 13.68 9.82 6.54
C PHE A 49 14.40 9.39 7.82
N PRO A 50 15.52 10.06 8.17
CA PRO A 50 16.17 9.83 9.44
C PRO A 50 15.20 10.04 10.60
N THR A 51 15.12 9.04 11.47
CA THR A 51 14.31 9.07 12.69
C THR A 51 15.15 9.40 13.92
N THR A 52 16.47 9.32 13.80
CA THR A 52 17.41 9.68 14.87
C THR A 52 18.42 10.73 14.43
N ASN A 53 18.99 11.45 15.42
CA ASN A 53 20.07 12.39 15.17
C ASN A 53 21.31 11.72 14.54
N HIS A 54 21.55 10.43 14.85
CA HIS A 54 22.66 9.68 14.27
C HIS A 54 22.43 9.44 12.78
N GLU A 55 21.27 8.90 12.40
CA GLU A 55 20.87 8.70 11.00
C GLU A 55 20.87 10.02 10.21
N LEU A 56 20.49 11.13 10.86
CA LEU A 56 20.50 12.45 10.23
C LEU A 56 21.93 12.91 9.93
N MET A 57 22.86 12.68 10.84
CA MET A 57 24.27 13.02 10.65
C MET A 57 24.89 12.15 9.56
N GLU A 58 24.63 10.84 9.55
CA GLU A 58 25.09 9.95 8.48
C GLU A 58 24.54 10.37 7.11
N ALA A 59 23.26 10.67 7.01
CA ALA A 59 22.65 11.12 5.76
C ALA A 59 23.28 12.43 5.24
N LYS A 60 23.60 13.38 6.13
CA LYS A 60 24.32 14.63 5.79
C LYS A 60 25.77 14.42 5.33
N TRP A 61 26.39 13.30 5.67
CA TRP A 61 27.74 12.98 5.22
C TRP A 61 27.77 12.29 3.86
N ILE A 62 26.69 11.57 3.51
CA ILE A 62 26.55 10.84 2.25
C ILE A 62 26.14 11.78 1.09
N TRP A 63 25.46 12.89 1.39
CA TRP A 63 24.98 13.91 0.44
C TRP A 63 25.87 15.16 0.44
#